data_AF-A0A1N7SPC1-F1
#
_entry.id   AF-A0A1N7SPC1-F1
#
_cell.length_a   1.000
_cell.length_b   1.000
_cell.length_c   1.000
_cell.angle_alpha   90.00
_cell.angle_beta   90.00
_cell.angle_gamma   90.00
#
_symmetry.space_group_name_H-M   'P 1'
#
loop_
_entity.id
_entity.type
_entity.pdbx_description
1 polymer ?
#
loop_
_entity_poly.entity_id
_entity_poly.type
_entity_poly.pdbx_seq_one_letter_code
_entity_poly.pdbx_strand_id
1 'polypeptide(L)'
;MKYLPLIALTVAISAGAAQPPAGVQSVGQSQQPPKAVASCIAQKWADGSQQQVISQNTLANDQAMDVYVPGQQPPNGAAAVVRPAYTGKGTWVGFRTSGGAAGDATRAISGCL
;
A
#
# COMPACT_ATOMS: atom_id res chain seq x y z
N MET A 1 44.37 32.23 -4.48
CA MET A 1 44.01 31.74 -5.84
C MET A 1 43.97 30.21 -5.83
N LYS A 2 42.79 29.59 -5.66
CA LYS A 2 42.41 28.30 -6.26
C LYS A 2 40.93 28.05 -5.95
N TYR A 3 40.08 28.26 -6.93
CA TYR A 3 38.65 27.99 -6.84
C TYR A 3 38.42 26.50 -7.07
N LEU A 4 37.76 25.82 -6.12
CA LEU A 4 37.20 24.49 -6.36
C LEU A 4 35.82 24.66 -7.03
N PRO A 5 35.58 24.06 -8.20
CA PRO A 5 34.27 24.08 -8.80
C PRO A 5 33.39 23.05 -8.08
N LEU A 6 32.49 23.54 -7.23
CA LEU A 6 31.35 22.76 -6.76
C LEU A 6 30.42 22.54 -7.96
N ILE A 7 30.63 21.42 -8.65
CA ILE A 7 29.69 20.90 -9.63
C ILE A 7 28.45 20.45 -8.85
N ALA A 8 27.47 21.34 -8.72
CA ALA A 8 26.14 21.01 -8.24
C ALA A 8 25.44 20.17 -9.32
N LEU A 9 25.49 18.84 -9.18
CA LEU A 9 24.60 17.94 -9.90
C LEU A 9 23.18 18.16 -9.36
N THR A 10 22.45 19.11 -9.95
CA THR A 10 20.99 19.16 -9.80
C THR A 10 20.41 17.98 -10.55
N VAL A 11 20.27 16.84 -9.86
CA VAL A 11 19.43 15.74 -10.33
C VAL A 11 18.00 16.24 -10.23
N ALA A 12 17.48 16.78 -11.33
CA ALA A 12 16.06 17.03 -11.49
C ALA A 12 15.37 15.67 -11.54
N ILE A 13 14.95 15.17 -10.38
CA ILE A 13 14.08 14.00 -10.29
C ILE A 13 12.73 14.48 -10.80
N SER A 14 12.44 14.26 -12.08
CA SER A 14 11.10 14.39 -12.64
C SER A 14 10.22 13.27 -12.07
N ALA A 15 9.88 13.40 -10.78
CA ALA A 15 8.95 12.53 -10.05
C ALA A 15 7.50 12.88 -10.42
N GLY A 16 7.18 12.72 -11.70
CA GLY A 16 5.85 12.93 -12.26
C GLY A 16 5.09 11.63 -12.52
N ALA A 17 5.41 10.54 -11.82
CA ALA A 17 4.76 9.24 -12.05
C ALA A 17 4.35 8.60 -10.73
N ALA A 18 3.03 8.60 -10.50
CA ALA A 18 2.29 7.80 -9.55
C ALA A 18 2.67 8.01 -8.06
N GLN A 19 2.10 9.05 -7.47
CA GLN A 19 2.15 9.27 -6.02
C GLN A 19 1.11 8.37 -5.31
N PRO A 20 1.37 7.93 -4.07
CA PRO A 20 0.38 7.28 -3.22
C PRO A 20 -0.91 8.12 -3.14
N PRO A 21 -2.10 7.51 -3.08
CA PRO A 21 -3.35 8.24 -2.93
C PRO A 21 -3.34 9.09 -1.65
N ALA A 22 -3.99 10.25 -1.68
CA ALA A 22 -4.13 11.11 -0.51
C ALA A 22 -4.83 10.37 0.64
N GLY A 23 -4.38 10.61 1.88
CA GLY A 23 -4.94 9.95 3.07
C GLY A 23 -4.56 8.48 3.24
N VAL A 24 -3.58 7.99 2.48
CA VAL A 24 -3.03 6.63 2.61
C VAL A 24 -1.59 6.70 3.09
N GLN A 25 -1.31 6.09 4.24
CA GLN A 25 0.04 5.99 4.76
C GLN A 25 0.77 4.81 4.11
N SER A 26 1.98 5.03 3.58
CA SER A 26 2.79 3.94 3.04
C SER A 26 3.19 2.96 4.15
N VAL A 27 2.99 1.65 3.91
CA VAL A 27 3.44 0.59 4.82
C VAL A 27 4.69 -0.09 4.28
N GLY A 28 4.74 -0.35 2.98
CA GLY A 28 5.94 -0.89 2.33
C GLY A 28 5.70 -1.45 0.94
N GLN A 29 6.64 -2.27 0.47
CA GLN A 29 6.60 -2.92 -0.84
C GLN A 29 6.91 -4.42 -0.72
N SER A 30 6.27 -5.22 -1.56
CA SER A 30 6.50 -6.65 -1.73
C SER A 30 6.99 -6.96 -3.13
N GLN A 31 7.80 -8.00 -3.28
CA GLN A 31 8.16 -8.55 -4.60
C GLN A 31 7.06 -9.43 -5.21
N GLN A 32 6.04 -9.79 -4.42
CA GLN A 32 4.91 -10.60 -4.87
C GLN A 32 3.91 -9.78 -5.70
N PRO A 33 3.10 -10.43 -6.57
CA PRO A 33 2.07 -9.73 -7.35
C PRO A 33 0.91 -9.24 -6.46
N PRO A 34 0.17 -8.19 -6.88
CA PRO A 34 -0.84 -7.52 -6.04
C PRO A 34 -1.90 -8.46 -5.45
N LYS A 35 -2.41 -9.39 -6.27
CA LYS A 35 -3.38 -10.40 -5.82
C LYS A 35 -2.85 -11.27 -4.68
N ALA A 36 -1.60 -11.71 -4.75
CA ALA A 36 -1.01 -12.58 -3.72
C ALA A 36 -0.86 -11.83 -2.40
N VAL A 37 -0.38 -10.58 -2.45
CA VAL A 37 -0.22 -9.72 -1.28
C VAL A 37 -1.58 -9.43 -0.64
N ALA A 38 -2.57 -9.05 -1.44
CA ALA A 38 -3.91 -8.76 -0.94
C ALA A 38 -4.60 -9.99 -0.33
N SER A 39 -4.47 -11.17 -0.95
CA SER A 39 -4.99 -12.41 -0.38
C SER A 39 -4.33 -12.74 0.96
N CYS A 40 -3.02 -12.54 1.09
CA CYS A 40 -2.32 -12.74 2.36
C CYS A 40 -2.86 -11.79 3.44
N ILE A 41 -3.04 -10.51 3.12
CA ILE A 41 -3.59 -9.51 4.06
C ILE A 41 -5.01 -9.90 4.49
N ALA A 42 -5.87 -10.22 3.51
CA ALA A 42 -7.24 -10.62 3.78
C ALA A 42 -7.31 -11.86 4.67
N GLN A 43 -6.47 -12.85 4.41
CA GLN A 43 -6.40 -14.07 5.21
C GLN A 43 -5.92 -13.79 6.63
N LYS A 44 -4.81 -13.03 6.81
CA LYS A 44 -4.33 -12.69 8.16
C LYS A 44 -5.36 -11.92 8.97
N TRP A 45 -6.10 -11.00 8.36
CA TRP A 45 -7.16 -10.28 9.05
C TRP A 45 -8.37 -11.16 9.34
N ALA A 46 -8.79 -12.02 8.41
CA ALA A 46 -9.87 -12.97 8.66
C ALA A 46 -9.52 -13.93 9.80
N ASP A 47 -8.31 -14.50 9.78
CA ASP A 47 -7.81 -15.41 10.81
C ASP A 47 -7.68 -14.71 12.16
N GLY A 48 -7.12 -13.50 12.18
CA GLY A 48 -6.89 -12.74 13.42
C GLY A 48 -8.16 -12.18 14.06
N SER A 49 -9.19 -11.86 13.26
CA SER A 49 -10.45 -11.29 13.75
C SER A 49 -11.59 -12.30 13.87
N GLN A 50 -11.50 -13.44 13.19
CA GLN A 50 -12.60 -14.39 12.98
C GLN A 50 -13.84 -13.72 12.34
N GLN A 51 -13.61 -12.70 11.52
CA GLN A 51 -14.64 -11.95 10.82
C GLN A 51 -14.41 -11.97 9.32
N GLN A 52 -15.49 -11.75 8.57
CA GLN A 52 -15.40 -11.60 7.12
C GLN A 52 -14.58 -10.36 6.76
N VAL A 53 -13.64 -10.53 5.83
CA VAL A 53 -12.88 -9.45 5.20
C VAL A 53 -13.43 -9.21 3.80
N ILE A 54 -13.63 -7.94 3.47
CA ILE A 54 -14.11 -7.52 2.15
C ILE A 54 -12.92 -7.01 1.34
N SER A 55 -12.76 -7.51 0.12
CA SER A 55 -11.78 -7.00 -0.86
C SER A 55 -12.51 -6.40 -2.05
N GLN A 56 -12.12 -5.21 -2.47
CA GLN A 56 -12.67 -4.53 -3.64
C GLN A 56 -11.56 -4.29 -4.67
N ASN A 57 -11.74 -4.82 -5.87
CA ASN A 57 -10.86 -4.49 -6.98
C ASN A 57 -11.08 -3.04 -7.42
N THR A 58 -9.99 -2.29 -7.52
CA THR A 58 -9.98 -0.92 -8.03
C THR A 58 -9.41 -0.83 -9.44
N LEU A 59 -8.71 -1.88 -9.90
CA LEU A 59 -8.30 -2.07 -11.30
C LEU A 59 -8.67 -3.48 -11.77
N ALA A 60 -8.86 -3.62 -13.09
CA ALA A 60 -9.12 -4.91 -13.73
C ALA A 60 -7.96 -5.89 -13.53
N ASN A 61 -8.24 -7.19 -13.68
CA ASN A 61 -7.26 -8.28 -13.60
C ASN A 61 -6.50 -8.34 -12.27
N ASP A 62 -7.16 -7.96 -11.16
CA ASP A 62 -6.59 -8.00 -9.80
C ASP A 62 -5.30 -7.16 -9.64
N GLN A 63 -5.08 -6.15 -10.50
CA GLN A 63 -3.86 -5.34 -10.47
C GLN A 63 -3.84 -4.34 -9.31
N ALA A 64 -5.00 -3.94 -8.82
CA ALA A 64 -5.13 -3.10 -7.64
C ALA A 64 -6.41 -3.43 -6.90
N MET A 65 -6.32 -3.44 -5.58
CA MET A 65 -7.46 -3.69 -4.72
C MET A 65 -7.31 -3.02 -3.36
N ASP A 66 -8.45 -2.73 -2.75
CA ASP A 66 -8.54 -2.28 -1.37
C ASP A 66 -9.07 -3.45 -0.54
N VAL A 67 -8.27 -3.92 0.41
CA VAL A 67 -8.68 -4.92 1.40
C VAL A 67 -9.15 -4.17 2.62
N TYR A 68 -10.41 -4.30 3.01
CA TYR A 68 -11.00 -3.55 4.12
C TYR A 68 -10.71 -4.25 5.45
N VAL A 69 -10.39 -3.47 6.47
CA VAL A 69 -10.26 -3.97 7.85
C VAL A 69 -11.58 -4.66 8.23
N PRO A 70 -11.55 -5.78 9.00
CA PRO A 70 -12.77 -6.45 9.44
C PRO A 70 -13.83 -5.49 10.02
N GLY A 71 -15.07 -5.67 9.58
CA GLY A 71 -16.20 -4.80 9.95
C GLY A 71 -16.29 -3.47 9.18
N GLN A 72 -15.32 -3.12 8.35
CA GLN A 72 -15.39 -1.97 7.45
C GLN A 72 -16.02 -2.36 6.11
N GLN A 73 -16.67 -1.41 5.45
CA GLN A 73 -17.39 -1.65 4.20
C GLN A 73 -17.01 -0.63 3.12
N PRO A 74 -16.71 -1.06 1.88
CA PRO A 74 -16.49 -0.15 0.75
C PRO A 74 -17.66 0.81 0.49
N PRO A 75 -17.43 1.94 -0.22
CA PRO A 75 -16.15 2.40 -0.77
C PRO A 75 -15.30 3.20 0.21
N ASN A 76 -15.88 3.54 1.37
CA ASN A 76 -15.21 4.25 2.46
C ASN A 76 -14.69 3.24 3.48
N GLY A 77 -13.95 3.66 4.49
CA GLY A 77 -13.49 2.72 5.52
C GLY A 77 -11.99 2.46 5.51
N ALA A 78 -11.52 1.86 6.60
CA ALA A 78 -10.12 1.57 6.81
C ALA A 78 -9.73 0.37 5.96
N ALA A 79 -8.63 0.48 5.21
CA ALA A 79 -8.26 -0.52 4.23
C ALA A 79 -6.75 -0.56 3.96
N ALA A 80 -6.23 -1.75 3.67
CA ALA A 80 -4.97 -1.90 2.96
C ALA A 80 -5.20 -1.57 1.48
N VAL A 81 -4.48 -0.57 1.00
CA VAL A 81 -4.50 -0.11 -0.38
C VAL A 81 -3.36 -0.80 -1.10
N VAL A 82 -3.70 -1.81 -1.91
CA VAL A 82 -2.74 -2.65 -2.62
C VAL A 82 -2.68 -2.19 -4.07
N ARG A 83 -1.50 -1.74 -4.52
CA ARG A 83 -1.26 -1.22 -5.87
C ARG A 83 0.00 -1.84 -6.47
N PRO A 84 0.17 -1.84 -7.80
CA PRO A 84 1.47 -2.11 -8.39
C PRO A 84 2.51 -1.14 -7.81
N ALA A 85 3.75 -1.61 -7.64
CA ALA A 85 4.81 -0.75 -7.15
C ALA A 85 4.96 0.49 -8.04
N TYR A 86 4.99 1.68 -7.44
CA TYR A 86 5.16 2.95 -8.17
C TYR A 86 6.52 3.06 -8.86
N THR A 87 7.50 2.28 -8.39
CA THR A 87 8.82 2.16 -8.97
C THR A 87 9.22 0.68 -8.97
N GLY A 88 9.66 0.16 -10.11
CA GLY A 88 10.12 -1.23 -10.23
C GLY A 88 9.00 -2.26 -10.35
N LYS A 89 9.31 -3.52 -10.05
CA LYS A 89 8.36 -4.64 -10.06
C LYS A 89 7.81 -4.89 -8.67
N GLY A 90 6.66 -5.55 -8.59
CA GLY A 90 6.03 -5.96 -7.34
C GLY A 90 4.85 -5.09 -6.96
N THR A 91 4.59 -5.02 -5.67
CA THR A 91 3.37 -4.44 -5.10
C THR A 91 3.73 -3.42 -4.04
N TRP A 92 3.16 -2.23 -4.13
CA TRP A 92 3.16 -1.27 -3.04
C TRP A 92 1.89 -1.45 -2.19
N VAL A 93 2.03 -1.37 -0.87
CA VAL A 93 0.92 -1.39 0.05
C VAL A 93 0.94 -0.18 0.95
N GLY A 94 -0.18 0.52 0.98
CA GLY A 94 -0.48 1.56 1.96
C GLY A 94 -1.63 1.17 2.87
N PHE A 95 -1.86 1.95 3.92
CA PHE A 95 -2.98 1.83 4.82
C PHE A 95 -3.78 3.13 4.83
N ARG A 96 -5.05 3.03 4.44
CA ARG A 96 -6.03 4.10 4.57
C ARG A 96 -6.68 3.96 5.93
N THR A 97 -6.58 4.98 6.77
CA THR A 97 -7.23 5.01 8.08
C THR A 97 -8.66 5.53 7.96
N SER A 98 -9.60 4.93 8.68
CA SER A 98 -10.86 5.59 9.03
C SER A 98 -11.32 5.09 10.41
N GLY A 99 -11.42 5.99 11.39
CA GLY A 99 -11.86 5.65 12.75
C GLY A 99 -11.00 4.60 13.47
N GLY A 100 -10.06 5.05 14.31
CA GLY A 100 -9.49 4.31 15.46
C GLY A 100 -8.64 3.04 15.26
N ALA A 101 -8.77 2.27 14.18
CA ALA A 101 -8.27 0.88 14.11
C ALA A 101 -6.93 0.67 13.37
N ALA A 102 -5.91 1.52 13.60
CA ALA A 102 -4.71 1.53 12.76
C ALA A 102 -3.54 0.59 13.17
N GLY A 103 -3.36 0.34 14.46
CA GLY A 103 -2.15 -0.30 15.00
C GLY A 103 -2.00 -1.78 14.64
N ASP A 104 -3.01 -2.60 14.92
CA ASP A 104 -2.98 -4.05 14.63
C ASP A 104 -3.13 -4.34 13.13
N ALA A 105 -3.86 -3.50 12.42
CA ALA A 105 -4.06 -3.62 10.98
C ALA A 105 -2.74 -3.56 10.21
N THR A 106 -1.83 -2.64 10.58
CA THR A 106 -0.56 -2.44 9.88
C THR A 106 0.43 -3.59 10.09
N ARG A 107 0.43 -4.24 11.26
CA ARG A 107 1.32 -5.40 11.52
C ARG A 107 1.02 -6.58 10.61
N ALA A 108 -0.26 -6.88 10.41
CA ALA A 108 -0.67 -7.95 9.50
C ALA A 108 -0.25 -7.64 8.06
N ILE A 109 -0.33 -6.37 7.63
CA ILE A 109 0.16 -5.93 6.32
C ILE A 109 1.66 -6.20 6.20
N SER A 110 2.48 -5.74 7.15
CA SER A 110 3.93 -5.93 7.12
C SER A 110 4.33 -7.41 7.05
N GLY A 111 3.56 -8.32 7.64
CA GLY A 111 3.80 -9.76 7.56
C GLY A 111 3.47 -10.42 6.21
N CYS A 112 2.98 -9.65 5.24
CA CYS A 112 2.66 -10.11 3.88
C CYS A 112 3.52 -9.44 2.80
N LEU A 113 4.45 -8.56 3.19
CA LEU A 113 5.34 -7.86 2.27
C LEU A 113 6.58 -8.70 1.93
#